data_AF-A0A2A5NPC3-F1
#
_entry.id   AF-A0A2A5NPC3-F1
#
_cell.length_a   1.000
_cell.length_b   1.000
_cell.length_c   1.000
_cell.angle_alpha   90.00
_cell.angle_beta   90.00
_cell.angle_gamma   90.00
#
_symmetry.space_group_name_H-M   'P 1'
#
loop_
_entity.id
_entity.type
_entity.pdbx_description
1 polymer ?
#
loop_
_entity_poly.entity_id
_entity_poly.type
_entity_poly.pdbx_seq_one_letter_code
_entity_poly.pdbx_strand_id
1 'polypeptide(L)'
;MDGYGADQIRAAERPHLDAGEPLMQRAADGLARIVAGLLDDPAVRPGDGPGSVLLLVGSGDNGGDALFAGARLASDGRHVTVLRVGSRVHEAGLAAALGAGARLLDGPDDAGGTPATAAAGPAGA
;
A
#
# COMPACT_ATOMS: atom_id res chain seq x y z
N MET A 1 17.57 -23.65 3.32
CA MET A 1 16.34 -22.84 3.19
C MET A 1 15.60 -23.44 2.03
N ASP A 2 14.46 -24.07 2.30
CA ASP A 2 13.61 -24.58 1.23
C ASP A 2 12.86 -23.40 0.63
N GLY A 3 12.89 -23.27 -0.69
CA GLY A 3 12.26 -22.18 -1.42
C GLY A 3 11.85 -22.64 -2.81
N TYR A 4 10.87 -21.96 -3.38
CA TYR A 4 10.38 -22.25 -4.72
C TYR A 4 10.92 -21.22 -5.71
N GLY A 5 11.36 -21.67 -6.88
CA GLY A 5 11.71 -20.80 -7.99
C GLY A 5 10.49 -20.08 -8.56
N ALA A 6 10.71 -18.96 -9.25
CA ALA A 6 9.63 -18.18 -9.85
C ALA A 6 8.75 -19.01 -10.80
N ASP A 7 9.35 -19.93 -11.57
CA ASP A 7 8.61 -20.79 -12.49
C ASP A 7 7.74 -21.81 -11.75
N GLN A 8 8.19 -22.30 -10.59
CA GLN A 8 7.39 -23.19 -9.75
C GLN A 8 6.18 -22.46 -9.17
N ILE A 9 6.37 -21.22 -8.70
CA ILE A 9 5.27 -20.37 -8.23
C ILE A 9 4.27 -20.09 -9.36
N ARG A 10 4.74 -19.64 -10.53
CA ARG A 10 3.87 -19.38 -11.69
C ARG A 10 3.09 -20.62 -12.13
N ALA A 11 3.71 -21.80 -12.08
CA ALA A 11 3.06 -23.06 -12.39
C ALA A 11 1.97 -23.40 -11.37
N ALA A 12 2.21 -23.14 -10.09
CA ALA A 12 1.25 -23.35 -9.01
C ALA A 12 0.06 -22.35 -9.08
N GLU A 13 0.32 -21.09 -9.45
CA GLU A 13 -0.71 -20.04 -9.54
C GLU A 13 -1.61 -20.20 -10.76
N ARG A 14 -1.08 -20.74 -11.88
CA ARG A 14 -1.78 -20.87 -13.16
C ARG A 14 -3.21 -21.41 -13.05
N PRO A 15 -3.48 -22.59 -12.44
CA PRO A 15 -4.84 -23.13 -12.38
C PRO A 15 -5.83 -22.23 -11.63
N HIS A 16 -5.37 -21.50 -10.61
CA HIS A 16 -6.21 -20.57 -9.86
C HIS A 16 -6.50 -19.30 -10.66
N LEU A 17 -5.51 -18.79 -11.39
CA LEU A 17 -5.69 -17.67 -12.31
C LEU A 17 -6.65 -18.04 -13.45
N ASP A 18 -6.52 -19.24 -14.02
CA ASP A 18 -7.42 -19.75 -15.07
C ASP A 18 -8.86 -19.93 -14.55
N ALA A 19 -9.02 -20.22 -13.26
CA ALA A 19 -10.33 -20.25 -12.58
C ALA A 19 -10.86 -18.84 -12.20
N GLY A 20 -10.11 -17.78 -12.50
CA GLY A 20 -10.49 -16.39 -12.18
C GLY A 20 -10.42 -16.05 -10.69
N GLU A 21 -9.66 -16.83 -9.90
CA GLU A 21 -9.51 -16.56 -8.48
C GLU A 21 -8.76 -15.24 -8.24
N PRO A 22 -9.16 -14.43 -7.23
CA PRO A 22 -8.60 -13.10 -7.01
C PRO A 22 -7.27 -13.17 -6.24
N LEU A 23 -6.27 -13.86 -6.77
CA LEU A 23 -5.00 -14.10 -6.07
C LEU A 23 -4.30 -12.80 -5.63
N MET A 24 -4.28 -11.78 -6.50
CA MET A 24 -3.71 -10.47 -6.18
C MET A 24 -4.41 -9.80 -4.99
N GLN A 25 -5.75 -9.89 -4.90
CA GLN A 25 -6.47 -9.35 -3.75
C GLN A 25 -6.15 -10.11 -2.47
N ARG A 26 -6.04 -11.45 -2.54
CA ARG A 26 -5.65 -12.27 -1.39
C ARG A 26 -4.23 -11.95 -0.91
N ALA A 27 -3.30 -11.75 -1.85
CA ALA A 27 -1.93 -11.35 -1.56
C ALA A 27 -1.89 -9.95 -0.92
N ALA A 28 -2.63 -8.99 -1.49
CA ALA A 28 -2.79 -7.64 -0.96
C ALA A 28 -3.40 -7.61 0.45
N ASP A 29 -4.45 -8.39 0.72
CA ASP A 29 -5.06 -8.53 2.05
C ASP A 29 -4.06 -9.11 3.05
N GLY A 30 -3.29 -10.11 2.63
CA GLY A 30 -2.19 -10.68 3.40
C GLY A 30 -1.16 -9.64 3.80
N LEU A 31 -0.70 -8.87 2.82
CA LEU A 31 0.29 -7.82 3.00
C LEU A 31 -0.24 -6.70 3.91
N ALA A 32 -1.46 -6.19 3.66
CA ALA A 32 -2.07 -5.13 4.45
C ALA A 32 -2.20 -5.53 5.93
N ARG A 33 -2.61 -6.77 6.21
CA ARG A 33 -2.75 -7.27 7.59
C ARG A 33 -1.42 -7.28 8.34
N ILE A 34 -0.35 -7.74 7.70
CA ILE A 34 0.98 -7.77 8.31
C ILE A 34 1.49 -6.33 8.53
N VAL A 35 1.36 -5.46 7.53
CA VAL A 35 1.79 -4.04 7.65
C VAL A 35 1.01 -3.32 8.75
N ALA A 36 -0.31 -3.52 8.85
CA ALA A 36 -1.12 -2.95 9.92
C ALA A 36 -0.64 -3.43 11.31
N GLY A 37 -0.38 -4.74 11.45
CA GLY A 37 0.17 -5.29 12.68
C GLY A 37 1.50 -4.66 13.09
N LEU A 38 2.39 -4.38 12.12
CA LEU A 38 3.65 -3.70 12.38
C LEU A 38 3.47 -2.23 12.81
N LEU A 39 2.49 -1.52 12.25
CA LEU A 39 2.20 -0.14 12.65
C LEU A 39 1.56 -0.05 14.04
N ASP A 40 0.85 -1.08 14.47
CA ASP A 40 0.21 -1.15 15.79
C ASP A 40 1.15 -1.65 16.90
N ASP A 41 2.17 -2.42 16.55
CA ASP A 41 3.14 -2.96 17.50
C ASP A 41 4.04 -1.86 18.09
N PRO A 42 3.92 -1.52 19.40
CA PRO A 42 4.72 -0.49 20.04
C PRO A 42 6.23 -0.77 20.04
N ALA A 43 6.65 -2.02 19.86
CA ALA A 43 8.05 -2.40 19.85
C ALA A 43 8.77 -2.04 18.53
N VAL A 44 8.02 -1.92 17.43
CA VAL A 44 8.59 -1.67 16.09
C VAL A 44 7.99 -0.44 15.39
N ARG A 45 6.85 0.07 15.85
CA ARG A 45 6.25 1.27 15.26
C ARG A 45 7.18 2.49 15.40
N PRO A 46 7.18 3.42 14.43
CA PRO A 46 7.93 4.66 14.54
C PRO A 46 7.55 5.46 15.81
N GLY A 47 8.55 6.04 16.49
CA GLY A 47 8.34 6.80 17.72
C GLY A 47 7.82 8.22 17.51
N ASP A 48 7.75 8.68 16.27
CA ASP A 48 7.41 10.05 15.86
C ASP A 48 5.93 10.24 15.48
N GLY A 49 5.08 9.22 15.66
CA GLY A 49 3.63 9.36 15.43
C GLY A 49 2.91 8.04 15.13
N PRO A 50 1.73 8.08 14.50
CA PRO A 50 0.91 6.90 14.17
C PRO A 50 1.52 5.97 13.10
N GLY A 51 2.73 6.28 12.61
CA GLY A 51 3.39 5.59 11.50
C GLY A 51 2.83 5.97 10.13
N SER A 52 3.67 5.89 9.10
CA SER A 52 3.29 6.12 7.70
C SER A 52 3.83 5.00 6.81
N VAL A 53 3.19 4.78 5.66
CA VAL A 53 3.56 3.74 4.70
C VAL A 53 3.91 4.37 3.36
N LEU A 54 5.11 4.08 2.87
CA LEU A 54 5.54 4.40 1.51
C LEU A 54 5.52 3.14 0.65
N LEU A 55 4.76 3.16 -0.44
CA LEU A 55 4.71 2.10 -1.43
C LEU A 55 5.66 2.43 -2.58
N LEU A 56 6.70 1.61 -2.75
CA LEU A 56 7.61 1.68 -3.89
C LEU A 56 7.10 0.75 -5.00
N VAL A 57 6.36 1.32 -5.95
CA VAL A 57 5.54 0.55 -6.89
C VAL A 57 6.29 0.33 -8.20
N GLY A 58 6.69 -0.92 -8.42
CA GLY A 58 7.27 -1.41 -9.68
C GLY A 58 6.21 -1.75 -10.74
N SER A 59 6.67 -2.23 -11.90
CA SER A 59 5.83 -2.48 -13.09
C SER A 59 5.22 -3.88 -13.19
N GLY A 60 5.45 -4.75 -12.20
CA GLY A 60 4.95 -6.12 -12.15
C GLY A 60 3.79 -6.32 -11.19
N ASP A 61 3.36 -7.58 -11.02
CA ASP A 61 2.21 -7.96 -10.19
C ASP A 61 2.36 -7.55 -8.73
N ASN A 62 3.59 -7.62 -8.19
CA ASN A 62 3.90 -7.11 -6.84
C ASN A 62 3.55 -5.62 -6.67
N GLY A 63 3.64 -4.83 -7.74
CA GLY A 63 3.19 -3.44 -7.72
C GLY A 63 1.68 -3.33 -7.55
N GLY A 64 0.92 -4.22 -8.19
CA GLY A 64 -0.52 -4.35 -7.99
C GLY A 64 -0.87 -4.77 -6.57
N ASP A 65 -0.20 -5.78 -6.01
CA ASP A 65 -0.37 -6.23 -4.63
C ASP A 65 -0.15 -5.08 -3.64
N ALA A 66 0.96 -4.35 -3.80
CA ALA A 66 1.30 -3.21 -2.95
C ALA A 66 0.25 -2.10 -3.02
N LEU A 67 -0.26 -1.79 -4.22
CA LEU A 67 -1.29 -0.78 -4.42
C LEU A 67 -2.63 -1.16 -3.78
N PHE A 68 -3.09 -2.40 -3.96
CA PHE A 68 -4.32 -2.87 -3.31
C PHE A 68 -4.16 -2.94 -1.78
N ALA A 69 -2.99 -3.38 -1.28
CA ALA A 69 -2.70 -3.34 0.15
C ALA A 69 -2.71 -1.91 0.68
N GLY A 70 -2.15 -0.97 -0.08
CA GLY A 70 -2.21 0.47 0.18
C GLY A 70 -3.63 1.01 0.27
N ALA A 71 -4.49 0.62 -0.66
CA ALA A 71 -5.90 1.00 -0.66
C ALA A 71 -6.58 0.55 0.63
N ARG A 72 -6.31 -0.68 1.09
CA ARG A 72 -6.84 -1.20 2.35
C ARG A 72 -6.36 -0.40 3.55
N LEU A 73 -5.04 -0.18 3.65
CA LEU A 73 -4.44 0.58 4.75
C LEU A 73 -4.94 2.02 4.80
N ALA A 74 -5.08 2.69 3.65
CA ALA A 74 -5.62 4.04 3.55
C ALA A 74 -7.09 4.09 3.96
N SER A 75 -7.90 3.11 3.56
CA SER A 75 -9.30 2.97 3.98
C SER A 75 -9.44 2.78 5.49
N ASP A 76 -8.47 2.10 6.11
CA ASP A 76 -8.37 1.92 7.57
C ASP A 76 -7.75 3.16 8.28
N GLY A 77 -7.58 4.28 7.58
CA GLY A 77 -7.15 5.57 8.13
C GLY A 77 -5.63 5.75 8.24
N ARG A 78 -4.82 4.87 7.64
CA ARG A 78 -3.36 5.02 7.63
C ARG A 78 -2.90 6.02 6.58
N HIS A 79 -1.81 6.72 6.89
CA HIS A 79 -1.14 7.59 5.93
C HIS A 79 -0.35 6.75 4.92
N VAL A 80 -0.87 6.64 3.70
CA VAL A 80 -0.25 5.87 2.61
C VAL A 80 0.18 6.81 1.49
N THR A 81 1.43 6.68 1.09
CA THR A 81 2.02 7.39 -0.05
C THR A 81 2.52 6.40 -1.08
N VAL A 82 2.30 6.69 -2.36
CA VAL A 82 2.72 5.88 -3.51
C VAL A 82 3.83 6.61 -4.25
N LEU A 83 4.95 5.92 -4.46
CA LEU A 83 6.01 6.35 -5.37
C LEU A 83 6.16 5.33 -6.49
N ARG A 84 5.95 5.77 -7.72
CA ARG A 84 6.15 4.94 -8.91
C ARG A 84 7.63 4.86 -9.23
N VAL A 85 8.17 3.64 -9.25
CA VAL A 85 9.57 3.37 -9.59
C VAL A 85 9.72 2.58 -10.90
N GLY A 86 8.63 2.03 -11.42
CA GLY A 86 8.59 1.32 -12.70
C GLY A 86 8.09 2.17 -13.87
N SER A 87 8.38 1.70 -15.09
CA SER A 87 7.90 2.32 -16.34
C SER A 87 6.40 2.16 -16.59
N ARG A 88 5.73 1.25 -15.87
CA ARG A 88 4.29 0.98 -15.91
C ARG A 88 3.77 0.85 -14.48
N VAL A 89 2.46 1.02 -14.31
CA VAL A 89 1.78 0.86 -13.01
C VAL A 89 0.53 0.00 -13.21
N HIS A 90 0.12 -0.71 -12.17
CA HIS A 90 -1.13 -1.45 -12.18
C HIS A 90 -2.30 -0.47 -12.01
N GLU A 91 -2.94 -0.10 -13.11
CA GLU A 91 -3.94 1.00 -13.17
C GLU A 91 -5.10 0.82 -12.19
N ALA A 92 -5.70 -0.36 -12.13
CA ALA A 92 -6.81 -0.62 -11.21
C ALA A 92 -6.39 -0.56 -9.74
N GLY A 93 -5.15 -0.98 -9.44
CA GLY A 93 -4.59 -0.89 -8.09
C GLY A 93 -4.32 0.56 -7.72
N LEU A 94 -3.78 1.35 -8.64
CA LEU A 94 -3.49 2.75 -8.42
C LEU A 94 -4.79 3.53 -8.19
N ALA A 95 -5.80 3.32 -9.04
CA ALA A 95 -7.12 3.91 -8.87
C ALA A 95 -7.74 3.56 -7.51
N ALA A 96 -7.64 2.30 -7.06
CA ALA A 96 -8.12 1.89 -5.75
C ALA A 96 -7.38 2.59 -4.61
N ALA A 97 -6.04 2.67 -4.67
CA ALA A 97 -5.24 3.32 -3.65
C ALA A 97 -5.58 4.82 -3.53
N LEU A 98 -5.66 5.52 -4.67
CA LEU A 98 -6.00 6.94 -4.70
C LEU A 98 -7.45 7.18 -4.25
N GLY A 99 -8.38 6.33 -4.69
CA GLY A 99 -9.78 6.39 -4.26
C GLY A 99 -9.96 6.17 -2.75
N ALA A 100 -9.07 5.41 -2.11
CA ALA A 100 -9.04 5.19 -0.67
C ALA A 100 -8.31 6.31 0.12
N GLY A 101 -7.77 7.33 -0.56
CA GLY A 101 -7.09 8.46 0.06
C GLY A 101 -5.57 8.33 0.15
N ALA A 102 -4.95 7.35 -0.52
CA ALA A 102 -3.50 7.34 -0.70
C ALA A 102 -3.06 8.50 -1.58
N ARG A 103 -1.83 8.98 -1.36
CA ARG A 103 -1.25 10.10 -2.10
C ARG A 103 -0.19 9.61 -3.10
N LEU A 104 -0.27 10.04 -4.35
CA LEU A 104 0.80 9.81 -5.33
C LEU A 104 1.89 10.89 -5.19
N LEU A 105 3.15 10.49 -5.24
CA LEU A 105 4.29 11.39 -5.45
C LEU A 105 4.72 11.31 -6.92
N ASP A 106 4.63 12.43 -7.63
CA ASP A 106 4.97 12.54 -9.05
C ASP A 106 6.42 13.04 -9.27
N GLY A 107 7.13 13.41 -8.21
CA GLY A 107 8.55 13.75 -8.24
C GLY A 107 9.13 14.05 -6.84
N PRO A 108 10.45 14.29 -6.74
CA PRO A 108 11.12 14.58 -5.46
C PRO A 108 10.60 15.85 -4.76
N ASP A 109 9.96 16.76 -5.49
CA ASP A 109 9.43 18.02 -4.96
C ASP A 109 8.06 17.86 -4.27
N ASP A 110 7.39 16.72 -4.43
CA ASP A 110 6.08 16.47 -3.82
C ASP A 110 6.17 16.05 -2.34
N ALA A 111 7.35 15.84 -1.77
CA ALA A 111 7.48 15.38 -0.38
C ALA A 111 6.98 16.39 0.68
N GLY A 112 6.65 17.64 0.31
CA GLY A 112 6.37 18.75 1.23
C GLY A 112 4.94 18.91 1.79
N GLY A 113 4.03 17.98 1.53
CA GLY A 113 2.64 18.10 1.99
C GLY A 113 2.45 17.69 3.45
N THR A 114 2.63 18.60 4.41
CA THR A 114 2.16 18.41 5.80
C THR A 114 0.62 18.38 5.80
N PRO A 115 -0.05 17.43 6.48
CA PRO A 115 -1.49 17.54 6.67
C PRO A 115 -1.77 18.81 7.49
N ALA A 116 -2.56 19.73 6.92
CA ALA A 116 -3.03 20.89 7.64
C ALA A 116 -3.86 20.41 8.83
N THR A 117 -3.31 20.56 10.04
CA THR A 117 -4.08 20.36 11.26
C THR A 117 -5.10 21.49 11.35
N ALA A 118 -6.38 21.16 11.19
CA ALA A 118 -7.46 22.07 11.49
C ALA A 118 -7.51 22.27 13.02
N ALA A 119 -6.76 23.26 13.52
CA ALA A 119 -6.93 23.77 14.87
C ALA A 119 -8.16 24.68 14.89
N ALA A 120 -9.33 24.10 15.18
CA ALA A 120 -10.46 24.89 15.68
C ALA A 120 -10.16 25.27 17.13
N GLY A 121 -9.62 26.48 17.34
CA GLY A 121 -9.56 27.10 18.67
C GLY A 121 -10.96 27.45 19.17
N PRO A 122 -11.19 27.52 20.50
CA PRO A 122 -12.49 27.85 21.04
C PRO A 122 -12.79 29.34 20.82
N ALA A 123 -13.94 29.63 20.21
CA ALA A 123 -14.52 30.97 20.25
C ALA A 123 -15.14 31.18 21.63
N GLY A 124 -14.48 31.96 22.47
CA GLY A 124 -15.02 32.50 23.70
C GLY A 124 -15.10 34.03 23.60
N ALA A 125 -16.32 34.55 23.74
CA ALA A 125 -16.65 35.82 24.39
C ALA A 125 -18.12 35.74 24.81
#